data_AF-A0AB39KLQ4-F1
#
_entry.id   AF-A0AB39KLQ4-F1
#
_cell.length_a   1.000
_cell.length_b   1.000
_cell.length_c   1.000
_cell.angle_alpha   90.00
_cell.angle_beta   90.00
_cell.angle_gamma   90.00
#
_symmetry.space_group_name_H-M   'P 1'
#
loop_
_entity.id
_entity.type
_entity.pdbx_description
1 polymer ?
#
loop_
_entity_poly.entity_id
_entity_poly.type
_entity_poly.pdbx_seq_one_letter_code
_entity_poly.pdbx_strand_id
1 'polypeptide(L)' 'MINRNNLSGEISFGCIMCDESDDICCDCRKESSSYDMGYRAGNNGLESNAIHYDGNLKAIYEEGYVCGRNARAKH' A
#
# COMPACT_ATOMS: atom_id res chain seq x y z
N MET A 1 -9.09 2.90 1.79
CA MET A 1 -8.78 3.31 3.20
C MET A 1 -7.69 2.40 3.73
N ILE A 2 -6.64 2.90 4.41
CA ILE A 2 -5.58 2.05 4.98
C ILE A 2 -5.90 1.79 6.45
N ASN A 3 -5.97 0.51 6.84
CA ASN A 3 -6.16 0.09 8.23
C ASN A 3 -4.90 -0.64 8.71
N ARG A 4 -4.28 -0.13 9.76
CA ARG A 4 -3.16 -0.77 10.45
C ARG A 4 -3.67 -1.46 11.71
N ASN A 5 -3.48 -2.77 11.78
CA ASN A 5 -3.67 -3.50 13.02
C ASN A 5 -2.43 -3.30 13.91
N ASN A 6 -2.55 -2.48 14.95
CA ASN A 6 -1.44 -2.20 15.86
C ASN A 6 -1.07 -3.37 16.79
N LEU A 7 -1.86 -4.45 16.81
CA LEU A 7 -1.58 -5.66 17.59
C LEU A 7 -0.79 -6.70 16.79
N SER A 8 -1.19 -6.98 15.53
CA SER A 8 -0.49 -7.94 14.67
C SER A 8 0.56 -7.30 13.77
N GLY A 9 0.53 -5.98 13.59
CA GLY A 9 1.33 -5.27 12.60
C GLY A 9 0.83 -5.46 11.16
N GLU A 10 -0.27 -6.18 10.97
CA GLU A 10 -0.87 -6.38 9.65
C GLU A 10 -1.46 -5.08 9.11
N ILE A 11 -1.19 -4.84 7.84
CA ILE A 11 -1.75 -3.73 7.09
C ILE A 11 -2.83 -4.30 6.18
N SER A 12 -4.03 -3.74 6.29
CA SER A 12 -5.18 -4.06 5.45
C SER A 12 -5.58 -2.84 4.64
N PHE A 13 -5.86 -3.02 3.36
CA PHE A 13 -6.32 -1.96 2.47
C PHE A 13 -7.80 -2.19 2.16
N GLY A 14 -8.66 -1.24 2.51
CA GLY A 14 -10.02 -1.22 1.99
C GLY A 14 -9.98 -0.87 0.50
N CYS A 15 -10.56 -1.73 -0.34
CA CYS A 15 -10.57 -1.57 -1.80
C CYS A 15 -11.20 -0.21 -2.15
N ILE A 16 -10.55 0.56 -3.03
CA ILE A 16 -10.91 1.94 -3.37
C ILE A 16 -12.11 1.99 -4.35
N MET A 17 -12.43 0.88 -5.02
CA MET A 17 -13.41 0.84 -6.11
C MET A 17 -14.76 0.26 -5.70
N CYS A 18 -15.35 0.73 -4.60
CA CYS A 18 -16.65 0.23 -4.15
C CYS A 18 -17.52 1.37 -3.62
N ASP A 19 -18.24 2.01 -4.56
CA ASP A 19 -19.52 2.64 -4.25
C ASP A 19 -20.49 1.52 -3.79
N GLU A 20 -21.34 1.80 -2.81
CA GLU A 20 -22.13 0.83 -2.03
C GLU A 20 -23.19 0.01 -2.83
N SER A 21 -23.09 -0.07 -4.15
CA SER A 21 -24.20 -0.51 -5.03
C SER A 21 -24.02 -1.84 -5.77
N ASP A 22 -22.86 -2.50 -5.74
CA ASP A 22 -22.68 -3.77 -6.45
C ASP A 22 -21.99 -4.83 -5.57
N ASP A 23 -22.66 -5.99 -5.43
CA ASP A 23 -22.30 -7.17 -4.62
C ASP A 23 -20.95 -7.85 -4.99
N ILE A 24 -20.06 -7.20 -5.75
CA ILE A 24 -18.76 -7.74 -6.17
C ILE A 24 -17.65 -6.70 -5.97
N CYS A 25 -17.40 -6.38 -4.71
CA CYS A 25 -16.22 -5.63 -4.28
C CYS A 25 -15.09 -6.59 -3.86
N CYS A 26 -14.48 -7.30 -4.82
CA CYS A 26 -13.43 -8.29 -4.53
C CYS A 26 -12.06 -8.00 -5.17
N ASP A 27 -11.91 -6.94 -5.97
CA ASP A 27 -10.64 -6.65 -6.64
C ASP A 27 -9.82 -5.57 -5.92
N CYS A 28 -9.22 -5.96 -4.79
CA CYS A 28 -8.22 -5.20 -4.04
C CYS A 28 -6.79 -5.31 -4.64
N ARG A 29 -6.64 -5.88 -5.85
CA ARG A 29 -5.32 -6.22 -6.40
C ARG A 29 -4.50 -4.98 -6.73
N LYS A 30 -5.14 -3.86 -7.07
CA LYS A 30 -4.44 -2.60 -7.38
C LYS A 30 -3.79 -1.99 -6.14
N GLU A 31 -4.51 -1.99 -5.02
CA GLU A 31 -4.05 -1.53 -3.72
C GLU A 31 -2.90 -2.40 -3.22
N SER A 32 -3.09 -3.73 -3.22
CA SER A 32 -2.04 -4.67 -2.82
C SER A 32 -0.79 -4.51 -3.70
N SER A 33 -0.97 -4.43 -5.02
CA SER A 33 0.16 -4.24 -5.95
C SER A 33 0.88 -2.91 -5.72
N SER A 34 0.12 -1.84 -5.45
CA SER A 34 0.69 -0.52 -5.18
C SER A 34 1.52 -0.53 -3.89
N TYR A 35 1.01 -1.16 -2.82
CA TYR A 35 1.75 -1.35 -1.58
C TYR A 35 3.03 -2.17 -1.80
N ASP A 36 2.92 -3.30 -2.50
CA ASP A 36 4.05 -4.19 -2.76
C ASP A 36 5.15 -3.53 -3.58
N MET A 37 4.77 -2.71 -4.58
CA MET A 37 5.71 -1.91 -5.35
C MET A 37 6.43 -0.89 -4.46
N GLY A 38 5.68 -0.18 -3.60
CA GLY A 38 6.23 0.74 -2.61
C GLY A 38 7.24 0.04 -1.70
N TYR A 39 6.81 -1.06 -1.07
CA TYR A 39 7.64 -1.85 -0.16
C TYR A 39 8.94 -2.30 -0.82
N ARG A 40 8.88 -2.83 -2.03
CA ARG A 40 10.08 -3.24 -2.78
C ARG A 40 11.00 -2.07 -3.07
N ALA A 41 10.48 -0.93 -3.51
CA ALA A 41 11.29 0.25 -3.78
C ALA A 41 12.00 0.75 -2.51
N GLY A 42 11.27 0.83 -1.39
CA GLY A 42 11.83 1.25 -0.11
C GLY A 42 12.87 0.26 0.44
N ASN A 43 12.59 -1.04 0.33
CA ASN A 43 13.49 -2.10 0.78
C ASN A 43 14.78 -2.17 -0.06
N ASN A 44 14.70 -1.82 -1.35
CA ASN A 44 15.86 -1.75 -2.23
C ASN A 44 16.62 -0.41 -2.14
N GLY A 45 16.10 0.58 -1.41
CA GLY A 45 16.73 1.88 -1.29
C GLY A 45 16.61 2.79 -2.51
N LEU A 46 15.61 2.53 -3.35
CA LEU A 46 15.29 3.39 -4.49
C LEU A 46 14.60 4.66 -4.01
N GLU A 47 14.59 5.71 -4.84
CA GLU A 47 13.77 6.89 -4.56
C GLU A 47 12.27 6.56 -4.70
N SER A 48 11.43 7.27 -3.94
CA SER A 48 9.98 7.10 -4.02
C SER A 48 9.47 7.63 -5.35
N ASN A 49 8.77 6.79 -6.11
CA ASN A 49 8.11 7.16 -7.36
C ASN A 49 6.58 7.30 -7.19
N ALA A 50 6.13 7.54 -5.95
CA ALA A 50 4.73 7.71 -5.56
C ALA A 50 3.97 8.75 -6.40
N ILE A 51 4.69 9.72 -6.98
CA ILE A 51 4.13 10.76 -7.86
C ILE A 51 3.43 10.21 -9.11
N HIS A 52 3.71 8.97 -9.51
CA HIS A 52 3.07 8.31 -10.64
C HIS A 52 1.76 7.60 -10.29
N TYR A 53 1.35 7.65 -9.02
CA TYR A 53 0.12 7.05 -8.53
C TYR A 53 -0.88 8.16 -8.20
N ASP A 54 -2.15 7.90 -8.50
CA ASP A 54 -3.24 8.85 -8.24
C ASP A 54 -4.06 8.46 -7.00
N GLY A 55 -4.53 9.49 -6.30
CA GLY A 55 -5.47 9.37 -5.18
C GLY A 55 -5.00 8.41 -4.08
N ASN A 56 -5.86 7.48 -3.72
CA ASN A 56 -5.61 6.55 -2.62
C ASN A 56 -4.47 5.54 -2.93
N LEU A 57 -4.17 5.25 -4.21
CA LEU A 57 -3.06 4.37 -4.56
C LEU A 57 -1.71 5.02 -4.21
N LYS A 58 -1.59 6.34 -4.34
CA LYS A 58 -0.41 7.08 -3.90
C LYS A 58 -0.11 6.86 -2.42
N ALA A 59 -1.13 7.05 -1.58
CA ALA A 59 -0.98 6.87 -0.13
C ALA A 59 -0.59 5.42 0.23
N ILE A 60 -1.17 4.44 -0.47
CA ILE A 60 -0.86 3.02 -0.27
C ILE A 60 0.58 2.69 -0.70
N TYR A 61 1.03 3.21 -1.84
CA TYR A 61 2.42 3.09 -2.27
C TYR A 61 3.38 3.71 -1.25
N GLU A 62 3.12 4.95 -0.81
CA GLU A 62 3.97 5.65 0.16
C GLU A 62 4.09 4.87 1.47
N GLU A 63 2.99 4.30 1.94
CA GLU A 63 2.96 3.45 3.11
C GLU A 63 3.84 2.20 2.95
N GLY A 64 3.70 1.51 1.80
CA GLY A 64 4.57 0.39 1.43
C GLY A 64 6.03 0.80 1.44
N TYR A 65 6.35 1.92 0.79
CA TYR A 65 7.70 2.47 0.70
C TYR A 65 8.33 2.74 2.06
N VAL A 66 7.58 3.36 2.99
CA VAL A 66 8.05 3.59 4.36
C VAL A 66 8.29 2.27 5.09
N CYS A 67 7.37 1.30 4.98
CA CYS A 67 7.54 -0.03 5.56
C CYS A 67 8.80 -0.73 5.02
N GLY A 68 9.03 -0.70 3.70
CA GLY A 68 10.20 -1.28 3.07
C GLY A 68 11.51 -0.64 3.54
N ARG A 69 11.55 0.70 3.65
CA ARG A 69 12.71 1.41 4.19
C ARG A 69 13.02 1.02 5.63
N ASN A 70 11.98 0.91 6.46
CA ASN A 70 12.14 0.50 7.86
C ASN A 70 12.60 -0.95 7.98
N ALA A 71 12.13 -1.85 7.10
CA ALA A 71 12.60 -3.23 7.04
C ALA A 71 14.09 -3.29 6.65
N ARG A 72 14.49 -2.53 5.63
CA ARG A 72 15.89 -2.41 5.23
C ARG A 72 16.78 -1.86 6.34
N ALA A 73 16.33 -0.84 7.07
CA ALA A 73 17.12 -0.22 8.15
C ALA A 73 17.34 -1.13 9.38
N LYS A 74 16.62 -2.26 9.46
CA LYS A 74 16.79 -3.28 10.51
C LYS A 74 17.82 -4.36 10.13
N HIS A 75 18.31 -4.36 8.90
CA HIS A 75 19.38 -5.24 8.40
C HIS A 75 20.71 -4.49 8.30
#